data_AF-A0A8T2NU67-F1
#
_entry.id   AF-A0A8T2NU67-F1
#
_cell.length_a   1.000
_cell.length_b   1.000
_cell.length_c   1.000
_cell.angle_alpha   90.00
_cell.angle_beta   90.00
_cell.angle_gamma   90.00
#
_symmetry.space_group_name_H-M   'P 1'
#
loop_
_entity.id
_entity.type
_entity.pdbx_description
1 polymer ?
#
loop_
_entity_poly.entity_id
_entity_poly.type
_entity_poly.pdbx_seq_one_letter_code
_entity_poly.pdbx_strand_id
1 'polypeptide(L)'
;MQEQKFLFRSSDVTPRVTCTNRHMRARFGPAVQNGLKIKDRSGVSVRVPERKGTCGVKAVRGEDGLLSFYSQYDSCYSHTEGDSVVVVLGVQLDTQGPWYQVNISCPLKLNDAPNPKPCSLDGSFVFSVKASDFQPPISLSSLWVKGQPQCTPVAASTEMAVFKFGVTECGARRVMSGNGVRYEVEVEALPQNWTVARGSPYSLQVRCEYAESVQLQVSLLSKDPTQPPPVTVLGTIKVQMRIATDGSFSSFVPEDQLPLVLPLRAPVHVEVSLAGPFPDPGLTLRLRDCFAFPASRHSLWTLLHDGCPNPLDSERSSVLVGTPVQSIPHAQVKRFDVKTFTFLDPKTGAPSMEE
;
A
#
# COMPACT_ATOMS: atom_id res chain seq x y z
N MET A 1 46.50 -28.60 2.42
CA MET A 1 45.79 -27.36 2.80
C MET A 1 45.43 -26.68 1.50
N GLN A 2 44.19 -26.85 1.05
CA GLN A 2 43.74 -26.40 -0.26
C GLN A 2 43.09 -25.02 -0.06
N GLU A 3 43.71 -23.96 -0.59
CA GLU A 3 43.12 -22.62 -0.61
C GLU A 3 41.83 -22.68 -1.43
N GLN A 4 40.70 -22.59 -0.74
CA GLN A 4 39.40 -22.50 -1.36
C GLN A 4 39.21 -21.06 -1.84
N LYS A 5 39.67 -20.79 -3.06
CA LYS A 5 39.45 -19.52 -3.76
C LYS A 5 37.94 -19.39 -4.00
N PHE A 6 37.24 -18.62 -3.15
CA PHE A 6 35.84 -18.31 -3.33
C PHE A 6 35.67 -17.61 -4.69
N LEU A 7 35.09 -18.31 -5.67
CA LEU A 7 34.68 -17.71 -6.93
C LEU A 7 33.44 -16.84 -6.65
N PHE A 8 33.63 -15.53 -6.53
CA PHE A 8 32.54 -14.57 -6.44
C PHE A 8 31.75 -14.53 -7.75
N ARG A 9 30.43 -14.62 -7.67
CA ARG A 9 29.51 -14.52 -8.82
C ARG A 9 28.99 -13.09 -8.95
N SER A 10 28.58 -12.68 -10.16
CA SER A 10 27.95 -11.36 -10.36
C SER A 10 26.69 -11.17 -9.52
N SER A 11 26.00 -12.26 -9.15
CA SER A 11 24.87 -12.27 -8.22
C SER A 11 25.20 -11.76 -6.81
N ASP A 12 26.47 -11.82 -6.40
CA ASP A 12 26.89 -11.52 -5.03
C ASP A 12 26.99 -10.00 -4.79
N VAL A 13 27.11 -9.21 -5.86
CA VAL A 13 27.12 -7.75 -5.83
C VAL A 13 25.77 -7.13 -6.18
N THR A 14 24.81 -7.90 -6.71
CA THR A 14 23.51 -7.38 -7.12
C THR A 14 22.58 -7.23 -5.90
N PRO A 15 22.15 -5.99 -5.56
CA PRO A 15 21.23 -5.79 -4.46
C PRO A 15 19.80 -6.11 -4.87
N ARG A 16 18.96 -6.45 -3.88
CA ARG A 16 17.51 -6.33 -4.03
C ARG A 16 17.10 -4.87 -3.88
N VAL A 17 16.57 -4.29 -4.94
CA VAL A 17 16.10 -2.90 -4.97
C VAL A 17 14.62 -2.84 -4.62
N THR A 18 14.25 -1.96 -3.69
CA THR A 18 12.85 -1.63 -3.34
C THR A 18 12.63 -0.15 -3.58
N CYS A 19 11.57 0.17 -4.32
CA CYS A 19 11.21 1.54 -4.70
C CYS A 19 9.94 1.97 -3.96
N THR A 20 9.86 3.25 -3.60
CA THR A 20 8.68 3.91 -3.03
C THR A 20 8.44 5.21 -3.78
N ASN A 21 7.41 5.98 -3.42
CA ASN A 21 7.09 7.24 -4.11
C ASN A 21 8.23 8.28 -4.11
N ARG A 22 9.17 8.24 -3.15
CA ARG A 22 10.27 9.24 -3.04
C ARG A 22 11.64 8.67 -2.66
N HIS A 23 11.73 7.37 -2.42
CA HIS A 23 12.94 6.73 -1.91
C HIS A 23 13.19 5.40 -2.60
N MET A 24 14.47 5.06 -2.72
CA MET A 24 14.93 3.75 -3.12
C MET A 24 15.81 3.14 -2.01
N ARG A 25 15.68 1.83 -1.85
CA ARG A 25 16.50 1.01 -0.94
C ARG A 25 17.14 -0.12 -1.73
N ALA A 26 18.44 -0.29 -1.56
CA ALA A 26 19.19 -1.42 -2.12
C ALA A 26 19.76 -2.26 -0.97
N ARG A 27 19.30 -3.51 -0.83
CA ARG A 27 19.77 -4.45 0.19
C ARG A 27 20.74 -5.45 -0.42
N PHE A 28 21.95 -5.51 0.09
CA PHE A 28 23.02 -6.36 -0.42
C PHE A 28 23.09 -7.71 0.31
N GLY A 29 23.65 -8.70 -0.37
CA GLY A 29 23.93 -10.01 0.22
C GLY A 29 25.08 -9.97 1.24
N PRO A 30 25.29 -11.06 1.99
CA PRO A 30 26.27 -11.14 3.08
C PRO A 30 27.73 -10.97 2.63
N ALA A 31 28.02 -11.16 1.33
CA ALA A 31 29.35 -10.97 0.77
C ALA A 31 29.78 -9.49 0.70
N VAL A 32 28.82 -8.54 0.77
CA VAL A 32 29.12 -7.11 0.76
C VAL A 32 29.17 -6.59 2.20
N GLN A 33 30.38 -6.46 2.75
CA GLN A 33 30.53 -6.07 4.16
C GLN A 33 30.62 -4.55 4.35
N ASN A 34 31.69 -3.89 3.88
CA ASN A 34 31.94 -2.46 4.20
C ASN A 34 32.27 -1.58 2.98
N GLY A 35 32.45 -2.18 1.80
CA GLY A 35 32.92 -1.47 0.62
C GLY A 35 31.80 -0.85 -0.20
N LEU A 36 31.13 0.19 0.31
CA LEU A 36 30.15 0.95 -0.48
C LEU A 36 30.64 2.36 -0.78
N LYS A 37 30.72 2.69 -2.06
CA LYS A 37 30.95 4.04 -2.55
C LYS A 37 29.80 4.46 -3.44
N ILE A 38 29.52 5.75 -3.47
CA ILE A 38 28.56 6.36 -4.38
C ILE A 38 29.31 7.22 -5.38
N LYS A 39 28.91 7.15 -6.64
CA LYS A 39 29.50 7.95 -7.70
C LYS A 39 28.66 9.20 -7.91
N ASP A 40 29.31 10.37 -7.95
CA ASP A 40 28.63 11.63 -8.29
C ASP A 40 28.48 11.80 -9.82
N ARG A 41 27.80 12.88 -10.23
CA ARG A 41 27.57 13.21 -11.65
C ARG A 41 28.85 13.55 -12.41
N SER A 42 29.92 13.92 -11.70
CA SER A 42 31.26 14.16 -12.26
C SER A 42 32.07 12.88 -12.38
N GLY A 43 31.56 11.76 -11.87
CA GLY A 43 32.20 10.45 -11.91
C GLY A 43 33.11 10.14 -10.71
N VAL A 44 33.18 11.03 -9.71
CA VAL A 44 34.02 10.86 -8.51
C VAL A 44 33.32 9.92 -7.54
N SER A 45 34.08 8.96 -6.98
CA SER A 45 33.55 7.99 -6.03
C SER A 45 33.78 8.44 -4.58
N VAL A 46 32.70 8.64 -3.84
CA VAL A 46 32.69 9.10 -2.44
C VAL A 46 32.20 7.99 -1.52
N ARG A 47 32.71 7.91 -0.27
CA ARG A 47 32.17 6.96 0.72
C ARG A 47 30.75 7.36 1.12
N VAL A 48 29.85 6.39 1.22
CA VAL A 48 28.48 6.66 1.64
C VAL A 48 28.46 6.92 3.16
N PRO A 49 27.83 8.01 3.63
CA PRO A 49 27.75 8.30 5.06
C PRO A 49 26.87 7.29 5.80
N GLU A 50 27.26 6.93 7.03
CA GLU A 50 26.50 6.00 7.89
C GLU A 50 25.26 6.64 8.53
N ARG A 51 25.24 7.97 8.62
CA ARG A 51 24.08 8.76 9.08
C ARG A 51 23.52 9.55 7.91
N LYS A 52 22.21 9.87 7.95
CA LYS A 52 21.55 10.69 6.93
C LYS A 52 22.26 12.04 6.85
N GLY A 53 23.09 12.21 5.82
CA GLY A 53 23.80 13.46 5.55
C GLY A 53 22.88 14.50 4.93
N THR A 54 23.44 15.67 4.61
CA THR A 54 22.74 16.77 3.92
C THR A 54 22.29 16.42 2.50
N CYS A 55 22.79 15.31 1.94
CA CYS A 55 22.61 14.91 0.55
C CYS A 55 21.70 13.66 0.36
N GLY A 56 20.78 13.39 1.30
CA GLY A 56 19.68 12.44 1.09
C GLY A 56 20.04 10.95 0.98
N VAL A 57 21.32 10.57 1.15
CA VAL A 57 21.80 9.19 1.09
C VAL A 57 22.31 8.70 2.44
N LYS A 58 22.23 7.39 2.68
CA LYS A 58 22.89 6.71 3.81
C LYS A 58 23.10 5.23 3.53
N ALA A 59 24.10 4.65 4.18
CA ALA A 59 24.28 3.20 4.28
C ALA A 59 24.13 2.77 5.74
N VAL A 60 23.33 1.73 5.99
CA VAL A 60 23.07 1.22 7.34
C VAL A 60 23.16 -0.29 7.32
N ARG A 61 23.78 -0.86 8.36
CA ARG A 61 23.73 -2.30 8.60
C ARG A 61 22.47 -2.63 9.40
N GLY A 62 21.65 -3.53 8.88
CA GLY A 62 20.47 -4.02 9.59
C GLY A 62 20.85 -4.93 10.75
N GLU A 63 19.89 -5.23 11.63
CA GLU A 63 20.05 -6.18 12.74
C GLU A 63 20.36 -7.61 12.25
N ASP A 64 19.95 -7.91 11.02
CA ASP A 64 20.27 -9.12 10.27
C ASP A 64 21.74 -9.19 9.79
N GLY A 65 22.55 -8.17 10.07
CA GLY A 65 23.93 -8.06 9.64
C GLY A 65 24.11 -7.67 8.16
N LEU A 66 23.03 -7.48 7.39
CA LEU A 66 23.10 -7.15 5.96
C LEU A 66 23.22 -5.64 5.73
N LEU A 67 23.98 -5.27 4.69
CA LEU A 67 24.18 -3.88 4.32
C LEU A 67 23.00 -3.38 3.47
N SER A 68 22.41 -2.25 3.86
CA SER A 68 21.36 -1.57 3.12
C SER A 68 21.74 -0.14 2.78
N PHE A 69 21.68 0.20 1.50
CA PHE A 69 21.82 1.56 0.98
C PHE A 69 20.45 2.21 0.80
N TYR A 70 20.35 3.49 1.16
CA TYR A 70 19.14 4.30 1.03
C TYR A 70 19.47 5.58 0.26
N SER A 71 18.62 5.92 -0.70
CA SER A 71 18.69 7.20 -1.43
C SER A 71 17.30 7.81 -1.59
N GLN A 72 17.21 9.11 -1.38
CA GLN A 72 16.09 9.92 -1.86
C GLN A 72 16.18 10.12 -3.37
N TYR A 73 15.05 10.31 -4.03
CA TYR A 73 15.03 10.57 -5.49
C TYR A 73 15.67 11.92 -5.84
N ASP A 74 15.56 12.92 -4.96
CA ASP A 74 16.17 14.25 -5.04
C ASP A 74 17.56 14.34 -4.39
N SER A 75 18.21 13.19 -4.12
CA SER A 75 19.60 13.19 -3.62
C SER A 75 20.56 13.85 -4.62
N CYS A 76 21.70 14.36 -4.16
CA CYS A 76 22.67 14.98 -5.09
C CYS A 76 23.42 13.95 -5.96
N TYR A 77 23.31 12.66 -5.65
CA TYR A 77 23.98 11.58 -6.37
C TYR A 77 23.07 10.84 -7.36
N SER A 78 21.76 11.11 -7.34
CA SER A 78 20.83 10.56 -8.30
C SER A 78 20.86 11.35 -9.61
N HIS A 79 20.60 10.63 -10.70
CA HIS A 79 20.35 11.20 -12.01
C HIS A 79 19.18 10.47 -12.65
N THR A 80 18.55 11.13 -13.61
CA THR A 80 17.41 10.57 -14.33
C THR A 80 17.88 9.97 -15.65
N GLU A 81 17.50 8.74 -15.91
CA GLU A 81 17.70 8.04 -17.17
C GLU A 81 16.34 7.56 -17.68
N GLY A 82 15.83 8.18 -18.73
CA GLY A 82 14.47 7.94 -19.23
C GLY A 82 13.40 8.25 -18.17
N ASP A 83 12.57 7.27 -17.85
CA ASP A 83 11.53 7.35 -16.80
C ASP A 83 11.98 6.71 -15.48
N SER A 84 13.28 6.67 -15.21
CA SER A 84 13.84 6.08 -13.99
C SER A 84 14.86 6.99 -13.32
N VAL A 85 14.86 6.99 -11.99
CA VAL A 85 15.92 7.55 -11.15
C VAL A 85 16.98 6.47 -10.96
N VAL A 86 18.22 6.81 -11.29
CA VAL A 86 19.38 5.90 -11.23
C VAL A 86 20.41 6.44 -10.25
N VAL A 87 20.98 5.53 -9.45
CA VAL A 87 22.12 5.78 -8.57
C VAL A 87 23.20 4.76 -8.86
N VAL A 88 24.44 5.22 -9.01
CA VAL A 88 25.60 4.37 -9.31
C VAL A 88 26.41 4.13 -8.05
N LEU A 89 26.52 2.87 -7.67
CA LEU A 89 27.26 2.41 -6.50
C LEU A 89 28.52 1.65 -6.93
N GLY A 90 29.59 1.85 -6.18
CA GLY A 90 30.76 0.99 -6.16
C GLY A 90 30.65 0.02 -5.00
N VAL A 91 30.79 -1.28 -5.27
CA VAL A 91 30.68 -2.36 -4.30
C VAL A 91 31.98 -3.14 -4.23
N GLN A 92 32.49 -3.39 -3.03
CA GLN A 92 33.66 -4.23 -2.78
C GLN A 92 33.25 -5.44 -1.95
N LEU A 93 33.60 -6.65 -2.41
CA LEU A 93 33.32 -7.90 -1.72
C LEU A 93 34.39 -8.21 -0.66
N ASP A 94 35.66 -8.03 -1.02
CA ASP A 94 36.81 -8.20 -0.12
C ASP A 94 37.56 -6.88 0.06
N THR A 95 38.20 -6.67 1.21
CA THR A 95 38.94 -5.43 1.53
C THR A 95 40.10 -5.14 0.57
N GLN A 96 40.62 -6.15 -0.13
CA GLN A 96 41.67 -6.05 -1.15
C GLN A 96 41.18 -6.40 -2.57
N GLY A 97 39.87 -6.62 -2.73
CA GLY A 97 39.26 -6.99 -4.01
C GLY A 97 38.97 -5.80 -4.92
N PRO A 98 38.64 -6.04 -6.21
CA PRO A 98 38.24 -4.99 -7.13
C PRO A 98 36.90 -4.35 -6.74
N TRP A 99 36.68 -3.12 -7.18
CA TRP A 99 35.40 -2.42 -7.05
C TRP A 99 34.49 -2.76 -8.23
N TYR A 100 33.29 -3.24 -7.95
CA TYR A 100 32.26 -3.54 -8.93
C TYR A 100 31.28 -2.37 -9.03
N GLN A 101 30.95 -1.95 -10.25
CA GLN A 101 29.94 -0.92 -10.47
C GLN A 101 28.56 -1.55 -10.52
N VAL A 102 27.63 -1.04 -9.72
CA VAL A 102 26.25 -1.48 -9.62
C VAL A 102 25.34 -0.27 -9.79
N ASN A 103 24.52 -0.29 -10.82
CA ASN A 103 23.51 0.73 -11.04
C ASN A 103 22.20 0.25 -10.41
N ILE A 104 21.66 1.01 -9.47
CA ILE A 104 20.30 0.79 -8.96
C ILE A 104 19.37 1.79 -9.62
N SER A 105 18.21 1.32 -10.07
CA SER A 105 17.22 2.15 -10.73
C SER A 105 15.84 1.92 -10.11
N CYS A 106 15.08 3.00 -10.03
CA CYS A 106 13.66 2.97 -9.68
C CYS A 106 12.89 3.85 -10.66
N PRO A 107 11.70 3.43 -11.11
CA PRO A 107 10.93 4.22 -12.06
C PRO A 107 10.36 5.48 -11.38
N LEU A 108 10.41 6.62 -12.09
CA LEU A 108 9.93 7.95 -11.65
C LEU A 108 8.41 7.95 -11.50
N LYS A 109 7.76 7.36 -12.49
CA LYS A 109 6.43 6.80 -12.33
C LYS A 109 6.68 5.39 -11.84
N LEU A 110 6.56 5.14 -10.54
CA LEU A 110 6.05 3.81 -10.19
C LEU A 110 4.83 3.67 -11.11
N ASN A 111 4.78 2.63 -11.94
CA ASN A 111 3.48 2.21 -12.43
C ASN A 111 2.68 2.12 -11.15
N ASP A 112 1.83 3.13 -10.93
CA ASP A 112 0.83 3.10 -9.90
C ASP A 112 0.00 1.91 -10.35
N ALA A 113 0.40 0.69 -9.94
CA ALA A 113 -0.55 -0.26 -9.43
C ALA A 113 -1.36 0.62 -8.49
N PRO A 114 -2.57 1.02 -8.91
CA PRO A 114 -3.19 2.25 -8.42
C PRO A 114 -3.10 2.16 -6.92
N ASN A 115 -2.34 3.06 -6.28
CA ASN A 115 -2.41 3.16 -4.84
C ASN A 115 -3.91 3.23 -4.52
N PRO A 116 -4.40 2.56 -3.46
CA PRO A 116 -5.76 2.74 -2.99
C PRO A 116 -6.15 4.19 -3.14
N LYS A 117 -7.15 4.45 -4.02
CA LYS A 117 -7.79 5.76 -4.03
C LYS A 117 -8.15 5.96 -2.58
N PRO A 118 -7.58 6.98 -1.90
CA PRO A 118 -7.61 7.03 -0.44
C PRO A 118 -9.00 7.43 0.08
N CYS A 119 -10.02 7.32 -0.78
CA CYS A 119 -11.31 7.97 -0.72
C CYS A 119 -12.32 7.04 -1.37
N SER A 120 -13.41 6.79 -0.66
CA SER A 120 -14.58 6.11 -1.18
C SER A 120 -15.57 7.11 -1.77
N LEU A 121 -16.41 6.65 -2.69
CA LEU A 121 -17.47 7.43 -3.33
C LEU A 121 -18.55 7.87 -2.34
N ASP A 122 -18.68 7.18 -1.20
CA ASP A 122 -19.58 7.51 -0.10
C ASP A 122 -19.11 8.70 0.75
N GLY A 123 -17.98 9.31 0.42
CA GLY A 123 -17.44 10.43 1.20
C GLY A 123 -16.66 10.00 2.44
N SER A 124 -15.96 8.86 2.38
CA SER A 124 -15.05 8.42 3.45
C SER A 124 -13.59 8.41 2.98
N PHE A 125 -12.66 8.81 3.85
CA PHE A 125 -11.25 8.46 3.71
C PHE A 125 -11.07 6.96 4.00
N VAL A 126 -10.44 6.22 3.09
CA VAL A 126 -10.08 4.81 3.26
C VAL A 126 -8.69 4.59 2.64
N PHE A 127 -7.65 4.55 3.47
CA PHE A 127 -6.28 4.41 2.99
C PHE A 127 -5.41 3.58 3.93
N SER A 128 -4.39 2.95 3.35
CA SER A 128 -3.39 2.17 4.06
C SER A 128 -2.05 2.89 4.10
N VAL A 129 -1.38 2.83 5.24
CA VAL A 129 -0.05 3.39 5.49
C VAL A 129 0.90 2.22 5.76
N LYS A 130 2.01 2.10 5.02
CA LYS A 130 2.95 0.99 5.18
C LYS A 130 4.17 1.41 5.98
N ALA A 131 4.71 0.50 6.81
CA ALA A 131 5.93 0.77 7.58
C ALA A 131 7.12 1.09 6.67
N SER A 132 7.14 0.53 5.46
CA SER A 132 8.15 0.79 4.43
C SER A 132 8.19 2.24 3.93
N ASP A 133 7.13 3.02 4.16
CA ASP A 133 7.03 4.40 3.70
C ASP A 133 7.80 5.38 4.60
N PHE A 134 8.19 4.93 5.81
CA PHE A 134 8.84 5.75 6.83
C PHE A 134 10.24 5.22 7.16
N GLN A 135 11.17 6.14 7.42
CA GLN A 135 12.52 5.79 7.82
C GLN A 135 13.12 6.83 8.78
N PRO A 136 13.49 6.47 10.04
CA PRO A 136 13.50 5.12 10.61
C PRO A 136 12.10 4.52 10.78
N PRO A 137 11.98 3.20 11.03
CA PRO A 137 10.69 2.56 11.26
C PRO A 137 9.91 3.30 12.35
N ILE A 138 8.65 3.58 12.07
CA ILE A 138 7.71 4.18 13.02
C ILE A 138 6.76 3.11 13.54
N SER A 139 6.22 3.32 14.74
CA SER A 139 5.11 2.50 15.20
C SER A 139 3.85 2.92 14.44
N LEU A 140 3.33 2.04 13.58
CA LEU A 140 2.14 2.34 12.79
C LEU A 140 0.87 2.47 13.65
N SER A 141 0.85 1.85 14.83
CA SER A 141 -0.22 2.02 15.83
C SER A 141 -0.21 3.41 16.49
N SER A 142 0.90 4.16 16.41
CA SER A 142 1.00 5.52 16.95
C SER A 142 0.79 6.59 15.88
N LEU A 143 0.12 6.27 14.78
CA LEU A 143 -0.29 7.27 13.79
C LEU A 143 -1.53 8.01 14.29
N TRP A 144 -1.64 9.30 13.98
CA TRP A 144 -2.85 10.07 14.23
C TRP A 144 -3.05 11.17 13.20
N VAL A 145 -4.28 11.67 13.09
CA VAL A 145 -4.56 12.87 12.30
C VAL A 145 -4.14 14.13 13.05
N LYS A 146 -3.34 14.99 12.41
CA LYS A 146 -2.83 16.24 12.99
C LYS A 146 -3.94 17.09 13.61
N GLY A 147 -3.73 17.48 14.87
CA GLY A 147 -4.71 18.24 15.65
C GLY A 147 -5.93 17.46 16.12
N GLN A 148 -6.01 16.16 15.81
CA GLN A 148 -7.13 15.27 16.14
C GLN A 148 -6.58 13.94 16.67
N PRO A 149 -6.03 13.92 17.90
CA PRO A 149 -5.34 12.75 18.46
C PRO A 149 -6.26 11.53 18.65
N GLN A 150 -7.58 11.72 18.75
CA GLN A 150 -8.56 10.64 18.79
C GLN A 150 -8.78 9.95 17.43
N CYS A 151 -8.27 10.52 16.34
CA CYS A 151 -8.37 9.96 15.01
C CYS A 151 -7.13 9.12 14.69
N THR A 152 -7.16 7.88 15.15
CA THR A 152 -6.10 6.88 14.98
C THR A 152 -6.49 5.85 13.90
N PRO A 153 -5.57 4.98 13.45
CA PRO A 153 -5.90 3.88 12.56
C PRO A 153 -7.04 3.03 13.13
N VAL A 154 -7.95 2.60 12.25
CA VAL A 154 -8.99 1.63 12.62
C VAL A 154 -8.45 0.21 12.71
N ALA A 155 -7.25 -0.04 12.20
CA ALA A 155 -6.49 -1.26 12.42
C ALA A 155 -5.00 -0.97 12.16
N ALA A 156 -4.10 -1.59 12.92
CA ALA A 156 -2.66 -1.45 12.72
C ALA A 156 -1.91 -2.75 13.03
N SER A 157 -0.88 -3.04 12.25
CA SER A 157 0.09 -4.11 12.46
C SER A 157 1.53 -3.54 12.38
N THR A 158 2.54 -4.40 12.48
CA THR A 158 3.95 -4.00 12.29
C THR A 158 4.27 -3.57 10.86
N GLU A 159 3.46 -3.97 9.88
CA GLU A 159 3.72 -3.71 8.45
C GLU A 159 2.77 -2.68 7.84
N MET A 160 1.53 -2.58 8.35
CA MET A 160 0.50 -1.74 7.75
C MET A 160 -0.50 -1.20 8.79
N ALA A 161 -0.93 0.05 8.61
CA ALA A 161 -2.06 0.66 9.30
C ALA A 161 -3.14 1.09 8.31
N VAL A 162 -4.40 0.99 8.72
CA VAL A 162 -5.57 1.36 7.89
C VAL A 162 -6.36 2.43 8.61
N PHE A 163 -6.69 3.49 7.87
CA PHE A 163 -7.58 4.55 8.32
C PHE A 163 -8.93 4.44 7.63
N LYS A 164 -10.01 4.67 8.40
CA LYS A 164 -11.37 4.84 7.89
C LYS A 164 -12.11 5.88 8.73
N PHE A 165 -12.51 6.99 8.11
CA PHE A 165 -13.32 8.04 8.72
C PHE A 165 -13.98 8.90 7.63
N GLY A 166 -15.07 9.61 7.97
CA GLY A 166 -15.78 10.49 7.02
C GLY A 166 -14.94 11.68 6.57
N VAL A 167 -15.13 12.18 5.35
CA VAL A 167 -14.37 13.34 4.82
C VAL A 167 -14.68 14.67 5.54
N THR A 168 -15.75 14.69 6.34
CA THR A 168 -16.13 15.81 7.22
C THR A 168 -15.71 15.58 8.67
N GLU A 169 -15.12 14.43 8.98
CA GLU A 169 -14.67 14.04 10.32
C GLU A 169 -13.17 14.29 10.47
N CYS A 170 -12.64 14.06 11.67
CA CYS A 170 -11.20 14.10 11.95
C CYS A 170 -10.50 15.37 11.47
N GLY A 171 -11.19 16.52 11.52
CA GLY A 171 -10.60 17.82 11.20
C GLY A 171 -10.13 17.95 9.75
N ALA A 172 -10.66 17.13 8.83
CA ALA A 172 -10.31 17.19 7.42
C ALA A 172 -10.54 18.60 6.84
N ARG A 173 -9.52 19.14 6.19
CA ARG A 173 -9.54 20.48 5.59
C ARG A 173 -10.27 20.42 4.27
N ARG A 174 -11.46 21.03 4.22
CA ARG A 174 -12.20 21.22 2.98
C ARG A 174 -11.66 22.44 2.22
N VAL A 175 -11.36 22.22 0.94
CA VAL A 175 -10.89 23.25 0.01
C VAL A 175 -11.80 23.23 -1.20
N MET A 176 -12.46 24.35 -1.47
CA MET A 176 -13.18 24.52 -2.73
C MET A 176 -12.15 24.78 -3.82
N SER A 177 -12.20 23.98 -4.88
CA SER A 177 -11.24 24.03 -5.98
C SER A 177 -11.98 24.01 -7.30
N GLY A 178 -12.25 25.19 -7.87
CA GLY A 178 -12.81 25.34 -9.21
C GLY A 178 -14.14 24.60 -9.40
N ASN A 179 -14.08 23.37 -9.94
CA ASN A 179 -15.21 22.49 -10.27
C ASN A 179 -15.39 21.31 -9.28
N GLY A 180 -14.78 21.38 -8.10
CA GLY A 180 -14.81 20.30 -7.12
C GLY A 180 -14.46 20.73 -5.70
N VAL A 181 -14.64 19.80 -4.80
CA VAL A 181 -14.27 19.88 -3.40
C VAL A 181 -13.10 18.93 -3.16
N ARG A 182 -12.04 19.47 -2.57
CA ARG A 182 -10.88 18.70 -2.11
C ARG A 182 -10.91 18.64 -0.60
N TYR A 183 -10.92 17.44 -0.06
CA TYR A 183 -10.67 17.20 1.36
C TYR A 183 -9.22 16.77 1.55
N GLU A 184 -8.56 17.36 2.53
CA GLU A 184 -7.18 17.02 2.85
C GLU A 184 -7.04 16.72 4.33
N VAL A 185 -6.24 15.71 4.62
CA VAL A 185 -5.89 15.33 5.98
C VAL A 185 -4.39 15.11 6.06
N GLU A 186 -3.81 15.47 7.19
CA GLU A 186 -2.39 15.28 7.47
C GLU A 186 -2.27 14.25 8.60
N VAL A 187 -1.65 13.11 8.32
CA VAL A 187 -1.39 12.05 9.30
C VAL A 187 0.03 12.24 9.81
N GLU A 188 0.19 12.30 11.12
CA GLU A 188 1.48 12.46 11.79
C GLU A 188 1.92 11.19 12.50
N ALA A 189 3.24 11.04 12.63
CA ALA A 189 3.88 9.99 13.41
C ALA A 189 5.09 10.51 14.19
N LEU A 190 5.26 10.02 15.42
CA LEU A 190 6.51 10.19 16.16
C LEU A 190 7.47 9.04 15.83
N PRO A 191 8.74 9.32 15.49
CA PRO A 191 9.78 8.30 15.61
C PRO A 191 9.83 7.69 17.02
N GLN A 192 10.08 6.38 17.09
CA GLN A 192 10.12 5.57 18.32
C GLN A 192 11.14 6.07 19.36
N ASN A 193 12.15 6.86 18.95
CA ASN A 193 13.20 7.45 19.79
C ASN A 193 13.17 9.00 19.74
N TRP A 194 12.01 9.60 19.94
CA TRP A 194 11.86 11.06 19.91
C TRP A 194 12.51 11.73 21.13
N THR A 195 13.49 12.61 20.88
CA THR A 195 13.94 13.63 21.84
C THR A 195 13.48 15.01 21.35
N VAL A 196 12.85 15.81 22.22
CA VAL A 196 12.25 17.13 21.93
C VAL A 196 13.17 18.07 21.13
N ALA A 197 14.49 17.88 21.20
CA ALA A 197 15.48 18.73 20.54
C ALA A 197 15.76 18.47 19.04
N ARG A 198 15.27 17.38 18.40
CA ARG A 198 15.90 16.86 17.15
C ARG A 198 15.01 16.44 15.96
N GLY A 199 13.77 16.93 15.82
CA GLY A 199 13.06 16.81 14.54
C GLY A 199 11.56 17.11 14.56
N SER A 200 11.01 17.44 13.40
CA SER A 200 9.57 17.50 13.14
C SER A 200 8.99 16.09 13.01
N PRO A 201 7.71 15.86 13.39
CA PRO A 201 7.07 14.57 13.19
C PRO A 201 7.04 14.19 11.71
N TYR A 202 7.03 12.89 11.41
CA TYR A 202 6.74 12.44 10.05
C TYR A 202 5.31 12.86 9.73
N SER A 203 5.12 13.44 8.55
CA SER A 203 3.81 13.89 8.10
C SER A 203 3.52 13.30 6.72
N LEU A 204 2.34 12.69 6.60
CA LEU A 204 1.79 12.16 5.37
C LEU A 204 0.51 12.92 5.05
N GLN A 205 0.52 13.63 3.92
CA GLN A 205 -0.67 14.32 3.44
C GLN A 205 -1.49 13.40 2.54
N VAL A 206 -2.76 13.22 2.88
CA VAL A 206 -3.73 12.45 2.10
C VAL A 206 -4.78 13.41 1.55
N ARG A 207 -5.07 13.29 0.26
CA ARG A 207 -5.97 14.20 -0.45
C ARG A 207 -7.06 13.40 -1.17
N CYS A 208 -8.30 13.85 -1.01
CA CYS A 208 -9.47 13.34 -1.69
C CYS A 208 -10.11 14.45 -2.50
N GLU A 209 -10.17 14.27 -3.82
CA GLU A 209 -10.83 15.22 -4.72
C GLU A 209 -12.15 14.63 -5.19
N TYR A 210 -13.23 15.35 -4.93
CA TYR A 210 -14.57 15.07 -5.41
C TYR A 210 -14.97 16.20 -6.33
N ALA A 211 -15.15 15.94 -7.61
CA ALA A 211 -15.69 16.95 -8.50
C ALA A 211 -17.18 17.21 -8.14
N GLU A 212 -17.63 18.47 -8.15
CA GLU A 212 -19.04 18.84 -7.93
C GLU A 212 -19.95 18.26 -9.03
N SER A 213 -19.33 17.87 -10.14
CA SER A 213 -19.87 16.98 -11.15
C SER A 213 -18.74 16.06 -11.61
N VAL A 214 -18.96 14.75 -11.69
CA VAL A 214 -18.12 13.88 -12.51
C VAL A 214 -18.37 14.25 -13.98
N GLN A 215 -17.87 15.40 -14.41
CA GLN A 215 -17.74 15.74 -15.81
C GLN A 215 -16.50 15.01 -16.31
N LEU A 216 -16.67 13.80 -16.84
CA LEU A 216 -15.78 13.36 -17.90
C LEU A 216 -15.93 14.38 -19.02
N GLN A 217 -14.91 15.24 -19.19
CA GLN A 217 -14.78 16.05 -20.40
C GLN A 217 -14.58 15.10 -21.58
N VAL A 218 -15.67 14.71 -22.24
CA VAL A 218 -15.60 14.29 -23.63
C VAL A 218 -15.70 15.58 -24.44
N SER A 219 -14.55 16.17 -24.75
CA SER A 219 -14.47 17.21 -25.76
C SER A 219 -14.68 16.57 -27.13
N LEU A 220 -15.94 16.46 -27.55
CA LEU A 220 -16.32 16.33 -28.95
C LEU A 220 -16.94 17.65 -29.36
N LEU A 221 -16.14 18.46 -30.05
CA LEU A 221 -16.62 19.64 -30.74
C LEU A 221 -17.63 19.19 -31.80
N SER A 222 -18.91 19.43 -31.57
CA SER A 222 -19.92 19.43 -32.63
C SER A 222 -20.96 20.49 -32.28
N LYS A 223 -21.08 21.47 -33.17
CA LYS A 223 -21.93 22.64 -33.03
C LYS A 223 -23.27 22.29 -33.69
N ASP A 224 -24.30 21.99 -32.91
CA ASP A 224 -25.67 21.86 -33.41
C ASP A 224 -26.71 22.40 -32.40
N PRO A 225 -27.43 23.51 -32.70
CA PRO A 225 -28.17 24.29 -31.71
C PRO A 225 -29.66 23.93 -31.59
N THR A 226 -30.03 22.65 -31.41
CA THR A 226 -31.47 22.29 -31.41
C THR A 226 -31.95 21.27 -30.36
N GLN A 227 -31.20 20.97 -29.28
CA GLN A 227 -31.70 20.09 -28.21
C GLN A 227 -31.84 20.80 -26.85
N PRO A 228 -32.93 20.53 -26.10
CA PRO A 228 -33.13 21.10 -24.76
C PRO A 228 -31.98 20.68 -23.82
N PRO A 229 -31.63 21.50 -22.82
CA PRO A 229 -30.47 21.26 -21.97
C PRO A 229 -30.59 19.90 -21.27
N PRO A 230 -29.52 19.08 -21.26
CA PRO A 230 -29.54 17.78 -20.62
C PRO A 230 -29.74 17.96 -19.11
N VAL A 231 -30.79 17.33 -18.59
CA VAL A 231 -31.05 17.26 -17.15
C VAL A 231 -30.20 16.12 -16.60
N THR A 232 -29.13 16.44 -15.89
CA THR A 232 -28.25 15.45 -15.26
C THR A 232 -28.77 15.11 -13.85
N VAL A 233 -29.15 13.86 -13.62
CA VAL A 233 -29.53 13.34 -12.29
C VAL A 233 -28.31 12.62 -11.68
N LEU A 234 -27.98 12.92 -10.43
CA LEU A 234 -26.93 12.22 -9.67
C LEU A 234 -27.44 10.82 -9.27
N GLY A 235 -26.70 9.76 -9.63
CA GLY A 235 -26.99 8.38 -9.23
C GLY A 235 -25.96 7.83 -8.26
N THR A 236 -26.40 7.19 -7.17
CA THR A 236 -25.53 6.48 -6.23
C THR A 236 -25.46 5.00 -6.60
N ILE A 237 -24.24 4.47 -6.78
CA ILE A 237 -24.02 3.04 -7.00
C ILE A 237 -23.87 2.36 -5.65
N LYS A 238 -24.81 1.47 -5.31
CA LYS A 238 -24.74 0.68 -4.09
C LYS A 238 -23.89 -0.56 -4.32
N VAL A 239 -23.00 -0.88 -3.38
CA VAL A 239 -22.23 -2.14 -3.36
C VAL A 239 -22.72 -2.95 -2.17
N GLN A 240 -22.90 -4.25 -2.36
CA GLN A 240 -23.35 -5.18 -1.33
C GLN A 240 -22.34 -6.32 -1.20
N MET A 241 -22.05 -6.70 0.05
CA MET A 241 -21.33 -7.92 0.38
C MET A 241 -22.31 -8.91 1.02
N ARG A 242 -22.24 -10.18 0.62
CA ARG A 242 -23.09 -11.26 1.13
C ARG A 242 -22.26 -12.52 1.37
N ILE A 243 -22.69 -13.33 2.32
CA ILE A 243 -22.11 -14.64 2.59
C ILE A 243 -23.07 -15.68 2.01
N ALA A 244 -22.59 -16.48 1.05
CA ALA A 244 -23.35 -17.58 0.49
C ALA A 244 -23.39 -18.77 1.47
N THR A 245 -24.48 -19.51 1.44
CA THR A 245 -24.68 -20.70 2.28
C THR A 245 -23.74 -21.85 1.89
N ASP A 246 -23.32 -21.88 0.62
CA ASP A 246 -22.39 -22.85 0.05
C ASP A 246 -21.66 -22.27 -1.17
N GLY A 247 -20.77 -23.07 -1.76
CA GLY A 247 -20.00 -22.69 -2.95
C GLY A 247 -20.82 -22.57 -4.25
N SER A 248 -22.14 -22.79 -4.22
CA SER A 248 -23.00 -22.60 -5.39
C SER A 248 -23.40 -21.14 -5.60
N PHE A 249 -23.28 -20.29 -4.56
CA PHE A 249 -23.74 -18.89 -4.57
C PHE A 249 -25.21 -18.74 -4.98
N SER A 250 -26.04 -19.76 -4.74
CA SER A 250 -27.48 -19.76 -5.06
C SER A 250 -28.34 -19.16 -3.96
N SER A 251 -27.90 -19.29 -2.70
CA SER A 251 -28.57 -18.70 -1.54
C SER A 251 -27.57 -18.08 -0.57
N PHE A 252 -28.05 -17.11 0.22
CA PHE A 252 -27.22 -16.27 1.07
C PHE A 252 -27.73 -16.26 2.50
N VAL A 253 -26.80 -16.17 3.45
CA VAL A 253 -27.08 -16.01 4.88
C VAL A 253 -27.76 -14.65 5.10
N PRO A 254 -28.94 -14.61 5.73
CA PRO A 254 -29.63 -13.36 6.02
C PRO A 254 -29.00 -12.62 7.20
N GLU A 255 -29.21 -11.31 7.28
CA GLU A 255 -28.52 -10.42 8.22
C GLU A 255 -28.89 -10.70 9.69
N ASP A 256 -30.10 -11.19 9.95
CA ASP A 256 -30.59 -11.60 11.27
C ASP A 256 -29.94 -12.88 11.81
N GLN A 257 -29.23 -13.63 10.96
CA GLN A 257 -28.46 -14.82 11.33
C GLN A 257 -26.97 -14.53 11.55
N LEU A 258 -26.56 -13.26 11.47
CA LEU A 258 -25.21 -12.82 11.81
C LEU A 258 -25.15 -12.40 13.30
N PRO A 259 -24.00 -12.59 13.99
CA PRO A 259 -22.72 -13.14 13.51
C PRO A 259 -22.74 -14.66 13.37
N LEU A 260 -21.91 -15.19 12.45
CA LEU A 260 -21.76 -16.63 12.26
C LEU A 260 -20.73 -17.22 13.21
N VAL A 261 -21.05 -18.38 13.79
CA VAL A 261 -20.09 -19.22 14.53
C VAL A 261 -19.69 -20.40 13.67
N LEU A 262 -18.43 -20.44 13.25
CA LEU A 262 -17.91 -21.44 12.33
C LEU A 262 -16.65 -22.09 12.90
N PRO A 263 -16.44 -23.41 12.66
CA PRO A 263 -15.20 -24.06 13.05
C PRO A 263 -14.02 -23.49 12.25
N LEU A 264 -12.82 -23.53 12.82
CA LEU A 264 -11.60 -23.09 12.13
C LEU A 264 -11.39 -23.90 10.84
N ARG A 265 -10.88 -23.23 9.80
CA ARG A 265 -10.67 -23.74 8.44
C ARG A 265 -11.93 -24.08 7.65
N ALA A 266 -13.12 -23.87 8.21
CA ALA A 266 -14.35 -23.95 7.43
C ALA A 266 -14.34 -22.89 6.31
N PRO A 267 -14.79 -23.22 5.09
CA PRO A 267 -14.90 -22.23 4.03
C PRO A 267 -16.08 -21.28 4.28
N VAL A 268 -15.86 -19.99 4.03
CA VAL A 268 -16.87 -18.93 3.98
C VAL A 268 -16.91 -18.42 2.55
N HIS A 269 -18.07 -18.57 1.90
CA HIS A 269 -18.25 -18.20 0.50
C HIS A 269 -18.71 -16.74 0.43
N VAL A 270 -17.85 -15.82 0.01
CA VAL A 270 -18.15 -14.39 0.00
C VAL A 270 -18.45 -13.92 -1.42
N GLU A 271 -19.54 -13.17 -1.57
CA GLU A 271 -19.88 -12.45 -2.78
C GLU A 271 -19.90 -10.93 -2.53
N VAL A 272 -19.25 -10.18 -3.41
CA VAL A 272 -19.38 -8.73 -3.50
C VAL A 272 -20.03 -8.41 -4.84
N SER A 273 -21.14 -7.68 -4.83
CA SER A 273 -21.91 -7.34 -6.01
C SER A 273 -22.33 -5.88 -6.00
N LEU A 274 -22.48 -5.30 -7.18
CA LEU A 274 -23.21 -4.05 -7.33
C LEU A 274 -24.70 -4.33 -7.06
N ALA A 275 -25.33 -3.58 -6.15
CA ALA A 275 -26.75 -3.71 -5.85
C ALA A 275 -27.57 -2.99 -6.93
N GLY A 276 -28.51 -3.70 -7.55
CA GLY A 276 -29.33 -3.17 -8.64
C GLY A 276 -30.33 -2.08 -8.19
N PRO A 277 -30.96 -1.37 -9.14
CA PRO A 277 -30.87 -1.51 -10.61
C PRO A 277 -29.65 -0.82 -11.21
N PHE A 278 -29.06 -1.42 -12.25
CA PHE A 278 -27.85 -0.95 -12.91
C PHE A 278 -28.18 0.12 -13.96
N PRO A 279 -27.66 1.35 -13.84
CA PRO A 279 -27.87 2.38 -14.87
C PRO A 279 -27.00 2.16 -16.12
N ASP A 280 -25.90 1.38 -16.02
CA ASP A 280 -24.92 1.21 -17.09
C ASP A 280 -24.43 -0.26 -17.20
N PRO A 281 -24.63 -0.95 -18.33
CA PRO A 281 -24.14 -2.31 -18.56
C PRO A 281 -22.61 -2.40 -18.71
N GLY A 282 -21.90 -1.28 -18.91
CA GLY A 282 -20.44 -1.21 -18.98
C GLY A 282 -19.75 -1.12 -17.61
N LEU A 283 -20.52 -0.97 -16.53
CA LEU A 283 -19.96 -0.83 -15.18
C LEU A 283 -19.33 -2.15 -14.70
N THR A 284 -18.06 -2.09 -14.28
CA THR A 284 -17.31 -3.25 -13.76
C THR A 284 -16.93 -3.06 -12.29
N LEU A 285 -17.11 -4.11 -11.49
CA LEU A 285 -16.70 -4.20 -10.10
C LEU A 285 -15.29 -4.80 -10.01
N ARG A 286 -14.35 -4.03 -9.45
CA ARG A 286 -12.98 -4.49 -9.16
C ARG A 286 -12.76 -4.50 -7.65
N LEU A 287 -12.73 -5.70 -7.06
CA LEU A 287 -12.31 -5.91 -5.67
C LEU A 287 -10.78 -5.96 -5.62
N ARG A 288 -10.15 -4.91 -5.09
CA ARG A 288 -8.68 -4.80 -5.08
C ARG A 288 -8.08 -5.30 -3.77
N ASP A 289 -8.48 -4.73 -2.64
CA ASP A 289 -7.95 -5.15 -1.35
C ASP A 289 -9.08 -5.58 -0.42
N CYS A 290 -8.88 -6.67 0.31
CA CYS A 290 -9.83 -7.22 1.27
C CYS A 290 -9.06 -7.59 2.54
N PHE A 291 -9.58 -7.17 3.69
CA PHE A 291 -8.92 -7.33 4.98
C PHE A 291 -9.92 -7.83 6.02
N ALA A 292 -9.42 -8.59 6.99
CA ALA A 292 -10.12 -8.92 8.21
C ALA A 292 -9.36 -8.32 9.40
N PHE A 293 -10.08 -7.94 10.44
CA PHE A 293 -9.50 -7.44 11.69
C PHE A 293 -10.48 -7.77 12.83
N PRO A 294 -10.00 -8.07 14.05
CA PRO A 294 -10.87 -8.32 15.19
C PRO A 294 -11.51 -7.00 15.66
N ALA A 295 -12.62 -7.09 16.40
CA ALA A 295 -13.27 -5.91 17.01
C ALA A 295 -12.32 -5.05 17.86
N SER A 296 -11.30 -5.67 18.46
CA SER A 296 -10.25 -4.99 19.24
C SER A 296 -9.33 -4.11 18.38
N ARG A 297 -9.28 -4.31 17.05
CA ARG A 297 -8.52 -3.51 16.08
C ARG A 297 -6.99 -3.54 16.23
N HIS A 298 -6.46 -4.44 17.05
CA HIS A 298 -5.00 -4.57 17.30
C HIS A 298 -4.26 -5.40 16.24
N SER A 299 -4.98 -6.08 15.36
CA SER A 299 -4.43 -6.98 14.35
C SER A 299 -5.16 -6.78 13.03
N LEU A 300 -4.48 -7.07 11.92
CA LEU A 300 -5.06 -7.01 10.59
C LEU A 300 -4.50 -8.12 9.73
N TRP A 301 -5.38 -8.80 9.02
CA TRP A 301 -5.04 -9.86 8.07
C TRP A 301 -5.50 -9.48 6.67
N THR A 302 -4.57 -9.45 5.72
CA THR A 302 -4.88 -9.22 4.30
C THR A 302 -5.36 -10.53 3.68
N LEU A 303 -6.60 -10.54 3.21
CA LEU A 303 -7.19 -11.66 2.47
C LEU A 303 -6.87 -11.54 0.99
N LEU A 304 -7.17 -10.39 0.39
CA LEU A 304 -6.88 -10.10 -1.02
C LEU A 304 -5.99 -8.86 -1.12
N HIS A 305 -5.00 -8.92 -2.01
CA HIS A 305 -4.15 -7.80 -2.37
C HIS A 305 -4.09 -7.67 -3.90
N ASP A 306 -4.39 -6.47 -4.41
CA ASP A 306 -4.54 -6.20 -5.85
C ASP A 306 -5.44 -7.20 -6.62
N GLY A 307 -6.49 -7.69 -5.96
CA GLY A 307 -7.44 -8.65 -6.50
C GLY A 307 -6.94 -10.09 -6.51
N CYS A 308 -5.74 -10.35 -5.96
CA CYS A 308 -5.12 -11.66 -5.84
C CYS A 308 -5.09 -12.14 -4.38
N PRO A 309 -5.10 -13.46 -4.10
CA PRO A 309 -4.84 -13.99 -2.77
C PRO A 309 -3.53 -13.47 -2.19
N ASN A 310 -3.52 -13.16 -0.89
CA ASN A 310 -2.33 -12.65 -0.22
C ASN A 310 -1.14 -13.65 -0.36
N PRO A 311 -0.02 -13.27 -1.00
CA PRO A 311 1.12 -14.17 -1.20
C PRO A 311 1.86 -14.52 0.10
N LEU A 312 1.65 -13.74 1.16
CA LEU A 312 2.23 -13.98 2.48
C LEU A 312 1.38 -14.95 3.33
N ASP A 313 0.22 -15.37 2.81
CA ASP A 313 -0.67 -16.34 3.45
C ASP A 313 -0.32 -17.76 3.00
N SER A 314 0.63 -18.38 3.72
CA SER A 314 1.05 -19.77 3.50
C SER A 314 -0.11 -20.76 3.61
N GLU A 315 -1.15 -20.40 4.38
CA GLU A 315 -2.31 -21.21 4.71
C GLU A 315 -3.42 -21.15 3.66
N ARG A 316 -3.26 -20.28 2.64
CA ARG A 316 -4.22 -20.06 1.56
C ARG A 316 -5.62 -19.83 2.12
N SER A 317 -5.73 -18.87 3.02
CA SER A 317 -6.97 -18.48 3.69
C SER A 317 -7.95 -17.82 2.72
N SER A 318 -7.51 -17.32 1.56
CA SER A 318 -8.40 -16.87 0.49
C SER A 318 -8.20 -17.65 -0.81
N VAL A 319 -9.26 -18.10 -1.46
CA VAL A 319 -9.23 -18.73 -2.78
C VAL A 319 -10.20 -18.01 -3.71
N LEU A 320 -9.71 -17.53 -4.86
CA LEU A 320 -10.59 -16.96 -5.87
C LEU A 320 -11.41 -18.08 -6.52
N VAL A 321 -12.73 -17.96 -6.47
CA VAL A 321 -13.62 -18.91 -7.15
C VAL A 321 -13.92 -18.36 -8.53
N GLY A 322 -13.38 -19.02 -9.57
CA GLY A 322 -13.85 -18.80 -10.93
C GLY A 322 -15.25 -19.40 -11.08
N THR A 323 -16.25 -18.59 -11.41
CA THR A 323 -17.62 -19.10 -11.54
C THR A 323 -17.94 -19.62 -12.94
N PRO A 324 -18.71 -20.72 -13.06
CA PRO A 324 -19.24 -21.21 -14.32
C PRO A 324 -20.12 -20.17 -15.02
N VAL A 325 -20.12 -20.25 -16.34
CA VAL A 325 -20.91 -19.42 -17.27
C VAL A 325 -22.40 -19.61 -16.99
N GLN A 326 -23.10 -18.52 -16.65
CA GLN A 326 -24.44 -18.13 -17.13
C GLN A 326 -25.17 -17.21 -16.12
N SER A 327 -25.81 -16.16 -16.66
CA SER A 327 -26.89 -15.30 -16.12
C SER A 327 -26.57 -13.95 -15.44
N ILE A 328 -25.33 -13.63 -15.05
CA ILE A 328 -24.97 -12.28 -14.56
C ILE A 328 -23.78 -11.76 -15.37
N PRO A 329 -23.76 -10.50 -15.85
CA PRO A 329 -22.56 -9.95 -16.45
C PRO A 329 -21.42 -10.08 -15.44
N HIS A 330 -20.45 -10.96 -15.74
CA HIS A 330 -19.29 -11.27 -14.89
C HIS A 330 -18.50 -10.04 -14.45
N ALA A 331 -18.73 -8.91 -15.11
CA ALA A 331 -18.25 -7.59 -14.77
C ALA A 331 -18.69 -7.10 -13.38
N GLN A 332 -19.88 -7.46 -12.88
CA GLN A 332 -20.52 -6.74 -11.76
C GLN A 332 -20.49 -7.47 -10.41
N VAL A 333 -19.94 -8.69 -10.38
CA VAL A 333 -19.91 -9.56 -9.20
C VAL A 333 -18.51 -10.15 -9.03
N LYS A 334 -18.02 -10.20 -7.78
CA LYS A 334 -16.77 -10.84 -7.38
C LYS A 334 -17.03 -11.85 -6.28
N ARG A 335 -16.50 -13.07 -6.44
CA ARG A 335 -16.70 -14.19 -5.52
C ARG A 335 -15.36 -14.76 -5.09
N PHE A 336 -15.22 -15.07 -3.81
CA PHE A 336 -14.01 -15.67 -3.25
C PHE A 336 -14.36 -16.42 -1.97
N ASP A 337 -13.59 -17.46 -1.68
CA ASP A 337 -13.72 -18.24 -0.47
C ASP A 337 -12.71 -17.76 0.56
N VAL A 338 -13.13 -17.67 1.81
CA VAL A 338 -12.26 -17.41 2.96
C VAL A 338 -12.32 -18.61 3.89
N LYS A 339 -11.19 -19.28 4.12
CA LYS A 339 -11.09 -20.28 5.20
C LYS A 339 -11.07 -19.54 6.52
N THR A 340 -11.96 -19.88 7.44
CA THR A 340 -12.03 -19.27 8.77
C THR A 340 -10.71 -19.45 9.54
N PHE A 341 -10.34 -18.40 10.25
CA PHE A 341 -9.18 -18.33 11.13
C PHE A 341 -9.56 -17.50 12.36
N THR A 342 -8.68 -17.49 13.36
CA THR A 342 -8.85 -16.66 14.56
C THR A 342 -7.64 -15.74 14.71
N PHE A 343 -7.90 -14.53 15.20
CA PHE A 343 -6.82 -13.63 15.61
C PHE A 343 -6.32 -14.06 16.99
N LEU A 344 -5.01 -13.99 17.20
CA LEU A 344 -4.41 -14.23 18.51
C LEU A 344 -4.15 -12.89 19.20
N ASP A 345 -4.39 -12.83 20.50
CA ASP A 345 -3.98 -11.72 21.34
C ASP A 345 -2.45 -11.72 21.46
N PRO A 346 -1.78 -10.59 21.15
CA PRO A 346 -0.32 -10.55 21.09
C PRO A 346 0.36 -10.66 22.46
N LYS A 347 -0.35 -10.47 23.58
CA LYS A 347 0.20 -10.54 24.95
C LYS A 347 0.02 -11.93 25.55
N THR A 348 -1.10 -12.58 25.28
CA THR A 348 -1.50 -13.83 25.91
C THR A 348 -1.36 -15.03 24.99
N GLY A 349 -1.29 -14.82 23.67
CA GLY A 349 -1.27 -15.89 22.66
C GLY A 349 -2.59 -16.66 22.57
N ALA A 350 -3.59 -16.28 23.35
CA ALA A 350 -4.93 -16.86 23.31
C ALA A 350 -5.70 -16.30 22.10
N PRO A 351 -6.76 -16.97 21.64
CA PRO A 351 -7.70 -16.38 20.70
C PRO A 351 -8.18 -15.02 21.23
N SER A 352 -8.13 -14.00 20.38
CA SER A 352 -8.78 -12.71 20.62
C SER A 352 -10.25 -13.00 20.85
N MET A 353 -10.70 -13.02 22.11
CA MET A 353 -12.11 -13.21 22.43
C MET A 353 -12.88 -12.06 21.77
N GLU A 354 -13.81 -12.41 20.88
CA GLU A 354 -14.86 -11.51 20.43
C GLU A 354 -16.07 -11.75 21.33
N GLU A 355 -16.60 -10.67 21.90
CA GLU A 355 -17.88 -10.62 22.62
C GLU A 355 -19.00 -10.27 21.65
#